data_AF-A0A1J3J808-F1
#
_entry.id   AF-A0A1J3J808-F1
#
_cell.length_a   1.000
_cell.length_b   1.000
_cell.length_c   1.000
_cell.angle_alpha   90.00
_cell.angle_beta   90.00
_cell.angle_gamma   90.00
#
_symmetry.space_group_name_H-M   'P 1'
#
loop_
_entity.id
_entity.type
_entity.pdbx_description
1 polymer ?
#
loop_
_entity_poly.entity_id
_entity_poly.type
_entity_poly.pdbx_seq_one_letter_code
_entity_poly.pdbx_strand_id
1 'polypeptide(L)'
;LKQKLGFKGFVISDWEGLDRLSEPWGSNYRNCLKTAVNAGIDMVMVPFNYKQFVQDMTDLVESGEVPIARVDDAVERILRVKFVAVSLNTLSRTDLCWQLLAARNIEKWRVKQLESR
;
A
#
# COMPACT_ATOMS: atom_id res chain seq x y z
N LEU A 1 -13.24 7.03 9.23
CA LEU A 1 -12.11 7.86 8.75
C LEU A 1 -12.23 8.17 7.25
N LYS A 2 -12.03 7.19 6.36
CA LYS A 2 -12.00 7.43 4.90
C LYS A 2 -13.31 7.97 4.30
N GLN A 3 -14.46 7.39 4.68
CA GLN A 3 -15.76 7.78 4.12
C GLN A 3 -16.34 9.04 4.77
N LYS A 4 -16.48 9.05 6.11
CA LYS A 4 -17.14 10.15 6.84
C LYS A 4 -16.33 11.45 6.90
N LEU A 5 -15.00 11.39 6.94
CA LEU A 5 -14.14 12.56 7.08
C LEU A 5 -13.41 12.92 5.78
N GLY A 6 -13.66 12.17 4.69
CA GLY A 6 -13.05 12.43 3.38
C GLY A 6 -11.52 12.29 3.33
N PHE A 7 -10.90 11.56 4.28
CA PHE A 7 -9.45 11.45 4.38
C PHE A 7 -8.81 10.88 3.09
N LYS A 8 -7.95 11.68 2.46
CA LYS A 8 -7.25 11.38 1.19
C LYS A 8 -5.82 10.86 1.35
N GLY A 9 -5.30 10.81 2.58
CA GLY A 9 -4.02 10.17 2.86
C GLY A 9 -4.11 8.64 2.90
N PHE A 10 -3.03 8.01 3.37
CA PHE A 10 -2.97 6.58 3.65
C PHE A 10 -2.95 6.34 5.17
N VAL A 11 -3.43 5.18 5.60
CA VAL A 11 -3.43 4.75 7.01
C VAL A 11 -2.30 3.76 7.24
N ILE A 12 -1.46 4.02 8.24
CA ILE A 12 -0.36 3.14 8.64
C ILE A 12 -0.65 2.45 9.98
N SER A 13 -0.25 1.19 10.13
CA SER A 13 -0.30 0.49 11.42
C SER A 13 0.84 0.94 12.34
N ASP A 14 0.64 0.78 13.64
CA ASP A 14 1.70 0.92 14.64
C ASP A 14 2.69 -0.28 14.58
N TRP A 15 3.81 -0.15 15.29
CA TRP A 15 4.85 -1.18 15.43
C TRP A 15 4.27 -2.47 16.03
N GLU A 16 4.36 -3.58 15.30
CA GLU A 16 3.77 -4.89 15.68
C GLU A 16 2.27 -4.82 16.00
N GLY A 17 1.58 -3.82 15.44
CA GLY A 17 0.16 -3.61 15.72
C GLY A 17 -0.72 -4.79 15.28
N LEU A 18 -0.28 -5.57 14.28
CA LEU A 18 -1.01 -6.75 13.81
C LEU A 18 -0.85 -7.95 14.74
N ASP A 19 0.34 -8.17 15.30
CA ASP A 19 0.61 -9.32 16.16
C ASP A 19 -0.22 -9.28 17.45
N ARG A 20 -0.50 -8.06 17.91
CA ARG A 20 -1.35 -7.75 19.08
C ARG A 20 -2.85 -7.91 18.82
N LEU A 21 -3.29 -8.14 17.58
CA LEU A 21 -4.71 -8.39 17.27
C LEU A 21 -5.14 -9.82 17.60
N SER A 22 -4.20 -10.74 17.85
CA SER A 22 -4.47 -12.13 18.21
C SER A 22 -4.03 -12.45 19.63
N GLU A 23 -4.76 -13.35 20.29
CA GLU A 23 -4.36 -13.95 21.57
C GLU A 23 -4.24 -15.47 21.40
N PRO A 24 -3.08 -16.09 21.72
CA PRO A 24 -1.82 -15.46 22.12
C PRO A 24 -1.17 -14.65 20.96
N TRP A 25 -0.29 -13.70 21.29
CA TRP A 25 0.29 -12.78 20.31
C TRP A 25 0.97 -13.51 19.15
N GLY A 26 0.70 -13.07 17.92
CA GLY A 26 1.26 -13.66 16.70
C GLY A 26 0.70 -15.03 16.31
N SER A 27 -0.27 -15.59 17.05
CA SER A 27 -0.81 -16.93 16.78
C SER A 27 -1.61 -17.05 15.48
N ASN A 28 -2.07 -15.93 14.92
CA ASN A 28 -2.82 -15.93 13.66
C ASN A 28 -2.54 -14.69 12.80
N TYR A 29 -1.26 -14.50 12.45
CA TYR A 29 -0.80 -13.34 11.69
C TYR A 29 -1.57 -13.14 10.37
N ARG A 30 -1.79 -14.21 9.60
CA ARG A 30 -2.54 -14.16 8.33
C ARG A 30 -3.96 -13.61 8.50
N ASN A 31 -4.70 -14.04 9.53
CA ASN A 31 -6.06 -13.54 9.75
C ASN A 31 -6.07 -12.10 10.29
N CYS A 32 -5.11 -11.75 11.13
CA CYS A 32 -4.92 -10.37 11.61
C CYS A 32 -4.61 -9.43 10.45
N LEU A 33 -3.74 -9.86 9.54
CA LEU A 33 -3.39 -9.17 8.30
C LEU A 33 -4.59 -8.98 7.38
N LYS A 34 -5.37 -10.05 7.14
CA LYS A 34 -6.62 -9.97 6.38
C LYS A 34 -7.56 -8.93 6.97
N THR A 35 -7.77 -9.00 8.28
CA THR A 35 -8.70 -8.12 9.00
C THR A 35 -8.23 -6.67 8.92
N ALA A 36 -6.93 -6.43 9.14
CA ALA A 36 -6.30 -5.11 9.05
C ALA A 36 -6.46 -4.47 7.66
N VAL A 37 -6.14 -5.21 6.61
CA VAL A 37 -6.20 -4.73 5.22
C VAL A 37 -7.65 -4.44 4.81
N ASN A 38 -8.57 -5.36 5.12
CA ASN A 38 -10.00 -5.19 4.84
C ASN A 38 -10.64 -4.06 5.67
N ALA A 39 -10.14 -3.80 6.88
CA ALA A 39 -10.55 -2.65 7.69
C ALA A 39 -10.11 -1.30 7.13
N GLY A 40 -9.16 -1.29 6.18
CA GLY A 40 -8.73 -0.09 5.49
C GLY A 40 -7.34 0.42 5.86
N ILE A 41 -6.50 -0.40 6.50
CA ILE A 41 -5.07 -0.11 6.68
C ILE A 41 -4.35 -0.23 5.33
N ASP A 42 -3.60 0.80 4.95
CA ASP A 42 -2.93 0.90 3.65
C ASP A 42 -1.46 0.53 3.71
N MET A 43 -0.82 0.74 4.86
CA MET A 43 0.58 0.41 5.10
C MET A 43 0.73 -0.29 6.44
N VAL A 44 1.46 -1.40 6.46
CA VAL A 44 1.73 -2.14 7.69
C VAL A 44 3.20 -1.95 8.07
N MET A 45 3.44 -1.54 9.31
CA MET A 45 4.78 -1.43 9.87
C MET A 45 5.23 -2.80 10.39
N VAL A 46 5.96 -3.53 9.55
CA VAL A 46 6.54 -4.83 9.89
C VAL A 46 8.02 -4.64 10.26
N PRO A 47 8.43 -4.93 11.50
CA PRO A 47 9.80 -4.65 11.94
C PRO A 47 10.82 -5.69 11.49
N PHE A 48 10.46 -6.97 11.46
CA PHE A 48 11.42 -8.06 11.24
C PHE A 48 11.00 -9.03 10.12
N ASN A 49 9.72 -9.41 10.06
CA ASN A 49 9.24 -10.52 9.21
C ASN A 49 8.59 -10.07 7.90
N TYR A 50 9.23 -9.16 7.15
CA TYR A 50 8.67 -8.66 5.88
C TYR A 50 8.46 -9.75 4.83
N LYS A 51 9.27 -10.83 4.84
CA LYS A 51 9.12 -11.96 3.91
C LYS A 51 7.82 -12.72 4.12
N GLN A 52 7.51 -13.01 5.38
CA GLN A 52 6.27 -13.69 5.76
C GLN A 52 5.06 -12.82 5.41
N PHE A 53 5.13 -11.51 5.70
CA PHE A 53 4.10 -10.57 5.31
C PHE A 53 3.81 -10.58 3.80
N VAL A 54 4.86 -10.57 2.96
CA VAL A 54 4.69 -10.60 1.49
C VAL A 54 4.06 -11.91 1.03
N GLN A 55 4.48 -13.04 1.60
CA GLN A 55 3.89 -14.35 1.29
C GLN A 55 2.42 -14.40 1.68
N ASP A 56 2.10 -14.07 2.94
CA ASP A 56 0.72 -14.09 3.44
C ASP A 56 -0.19 -13.13 2.66
N MET A 57 0.29 -11.93 2.30
CA MET A 57 -0.44 -10.99 1.46
C MET A 57 -0.70 -11.54 0.06
N THR A 58 0.29 -12.17 -0.57
CA THR A 58 0.14 -12.76 -1.91
C THR A 58 -0.92 -13.85 -1.87
N ASP A 59 -0.79 -14.76 -0.91
CA ASP A 59 -1.73 -15.86 -0.71
C ASP A 59 -3.16 -15.38 -0.38
N LEU A 60 -3.32 -14.24 0.30
CA LEU A 60 -4.64 -13.63 0.59
C LEU A 60 -5.29 -13.02 -0.65
N VAL A 61 -4.49 -12.49 -1.57
CA VAL A 61 -4.98 -11.95 -2.85
C VAL A 61 -5.30 -13.08 -3.81
N GLU A 62 -4.44 -14.11 -3.88
CA GLU A 62 -4.66 -15.30 -4.71
C GLU A 62 -5.88 -16.11 -4.23
N SER A 63 -6.10 -16.21 -2.92
CA SER A 63 -7.30 -16.84 -2.37
C SER A 63 -8.59 -16.02 -2.55
N GLY A 64 -8.47 -14.76 -3.00
CA GLY A 64 -9.60 -13.84 -3.16
C GLY A 64 -10.16 -13.28 -1.84
N GLU A 65 -9.53 -13.58 -0.71
CA GLU A 65 -9.92 -13.05 0.61
C GLU A 65 -9.66 -11.54 0.74
N VAL A 66 -8.69 -11.03 -0.01
CA VAL A 66 -8.42 -9.61 -0.20
C VAL A 66 -8.59 -9.28 -1.69
N PRO A 67 -9.54 -8.42 -2.07
CA PRO A 67 -9.73 -8.06 -3.47
C PRO A 67 -8.55 -7.22 -3.98
N ILE A 68 -8.10 -7.45 -5.21
CA ILE A 68 -7.01 -6.67 -5.83
C ILE A 68 -7.30 -5.17 -5.82
N ALA A 69 -8.56 -4.77 -5.97
CA ALA A 69 -9.00 -3.38 -5.89
C ALA A 69 -8.66 -2.71 -4.54
N ARG A 70 -8.59 -3.48 -3.44
CA ARG A 70 -8.20 -2.96 -2.13
C ARG A 70 -6.71 -2.64 -2.08
N VAL A 71 -5.89 -3.48 -2.73
CA VAL A 71 -4.44 -3.26 -2.89
C VAL A 71 -4.20 -2.04 -3.77
N ASP A 72 -4.93 -1.92 -4.88
CA ASP A 72 -4.82 -0.76 -5.77
C ASP A 72 -5.17 0.57 -5.05
N ASP A 73 -6.25 0.63 -4.25
CA ASP A 73 -6.59 1.84 -3.44
C ASP A 73 -5.47 2.17 -2.44
N ALA A 74 -4.87 1.15 -1.79
CA ALA A 74 -3.78 1.36 -0.85
C ALA A 74 -2.53 1.92 -1.56
N VAL A 75 -2.13 1.32 -2.68
CA VAL A 75 -0.97 1.74 -3.48
C VAL A 75 -1.19 3.14 -4.06
N GLU A 76 -2.37 3.44 -4.58
CA GLU A 76 -2.71 4.77 -5.12
C GLU A 76 -2.55 5.85 -4.05
N ARG A 77 -3.02 5.62 -2.83
CA ARG A 77 -2.91 6.57 -1.71
C ARG A 77 -1.45 6.79 -1.30
N ILE A 78 -0.66 5.73 -1.23
CA ILE A 78 0.78 5.81 -0.91
C ILE A 78 1.51 6.60 -2.00
N LEU A 79 1.27 6.27 -3.27
CA LEU A 79 1.88 6.96 -4.40
C LEU A 79 1.45 8.42 -4.45
N ARG A 80 0.17 8.74 -4.23
CA ARG A 80 -0.34 10.11 -4.16
C ARG A 80 0.42 10.94 -3.13
N VAL A 81 0.59 10.43 -1.91
CA VAL A 81 1.34 11.15 -0.87
C VAL A 81 2.82 11.26 -1.24
N LYS A 82 3.44 10.23 -1.81
CA LYS A 82 4.82 10.30 -2.31
C LYS A 82 5.00 11.35 -3.40
N PHE A 83 4.10 11.41 -4.39
CA PHE A 83 4.15 12.41 -5.45
C PHE A 83 3.96 13.83 -4.92
N VAL A 84 3.01 14.03 -4.02
CA VAL A 84 2.80 15.34 -3.38
C VAL A 84 4.02 15.73 -2.54
N ALA A 85 4.55 14.84 -1.71
CA ALA A 85 5.71 15.12 -0.86
C ALA A 85 6.99 15.40 -1.68
N VAL A 86 7.24 14.60 -2.72
CA VAL A 86 8.39 14.79 -3.62
C VAL A 86 8.22 16.08 -4.44
N SER A 87 7.03 16.33 -4.99
CA SER A 87 6.75 17.54 -5.77
C SER A 87 6.81 18.82 -4.95
N LEU A 88 6.53 18.76 -3.64
CA LEU A 88 6.58 19.92 -2.75
C LEU A 88 8.02 20.26 -2.32
N ASN A 89 8.94 19.29 -2.34
CA ASN A 89 10.32 19.49 -1.85
C ASN A 89 11.33 19.81 -2.97
N THR A 90 10.91 19.85 -4.24
CA THR A 90 11.76 20.17 -5.40
C THR A 90 11.29 21.42 -6.16
N LEU A 91 10.89 22.47 -5.45
CA LEU A 91 10.65 23.79 -6.08
C LEU A 91 11.97 24.55 -6.31
N SER A 92 12.79 24.04 -7.23
CA SER A 92 13.79 24.83 -7.95
C SER A 92 13.75 24.52 -9.45
N ARG A 93 12.90 25.26 -10.19
CA ARG A 93 12.83 25.55 -11.64
C ARG A 93 13.33 24.57 -12.75
N THR A 94 13.84 23.37 -12.49
CA THR A 94 14.30 22.39 -13.51
C THR A 94 13.35 21.22 -13.76
N ASP A 95 12.22 21.15 -13.05
CA ASP A 95 11.43 19.90 -12.92
C ASP A 95 10.37 19.62 -14.00
N LEU A 96 10.15 20.51 -14.97
CA LEU A 96 9.24 20.22 -16.10
C LEU A 96 9.71 19.04 -16.95
N CYS A 97 11.03 18.79 -17.01
CA CYS A 97 11.60 17.67 -17.75
C CYS A 97 11.41 16.33 -17.02
N TRP A 98 11.36 16.34 -15.68
CA TRP A 98 11.20 15.13 -14.86
C TRP A 98 9.74 14.71 -14.66
N GLN A 99 8.79 15.66 -14.64
CA GLN A 99 7.36 15.31 -14.59
C GLN A 99 6.91 14.53 -15.84
N LEU A 100 7.44 14.85 -17.02
CA LEU A 100 7.22 14.10 -18.25
C LEU A 100 7.85 12.69 -18.20
N LEU A 101 9.02 12.53 -17.57
CA LEU A 101 9.70 11.23 -17.41
C LEU A 101 8.98 10.32 -16.39
N ALA A 102 8.49 10.88 -15.29
CA ALA A 102 7.72 10.13 -14.29
C ALA A 102 6.37 9.64 -14.85
N ALA A 103 5.66 10.49 -15.59
CA ALA A 103 4.43 10.11 -16.30
C ALA A 103 4.70 8.97 -17.32
N ARG A 104 5.80 9.07 -18.06
CA ARG A 104 6.22 8.05 -19.05
C ARG A 104 6.61 6.71 -18.42
N ASN A 105 7.14 6.71 -17.20
CA ASN A 105 7.45 5.48 -16.47
C ASN A 105 6.21 4.82 -15.84
N ILE A 106 5.20 5.59 -15.45
CA ILE A 106 3.90 5.06 -15.01
C ILE A 106 3.16 4.39 -16.17
N GLU A 107 3.15 5.01 -17.35
CA GLU A 107 2.61 4.37 -18.56
C GLU A 107 3.34 3.07 -18.90
N LYS A 108 4.68 3.06 -18.84
CA LYS A 108 5.46 1.83 -19.05
C LYS A 108 5.12 0.74 -18.03
N TRP A 109 4.91 1.08 -16.76
CA TRP A 109 4.52 0.11 -15.74
C TRP A 109 3.11 -0.44 -15.98
N ARG A 110 2.17 0.41 -16.41
CA ARG A 110 0.80 0.02 -16.76
C ARG A 110 0.74 -0.88 -18.01
N VAL A 111 1.55 -0.59 -19.02
CA VAL A 111 1.69 -1.42 -20.23
C VAL A 111 2.29 -2.79 -19.88
N LYS A 112 3.33 -2.82 -19.03
CA LYS A 112 3.97 -4.08 -18.61
C LYS A 112 3.07 -4.99 -17.76
N GLN A 113 2.11 -4.43 -17.04
CA GLN A 113 1.06 -5.17 -16.30
C GLN A 113 -0.05 -5.72 -17.22
N LEU A 114 -0.32 -5.06 -18.35
CA LEU A 114 -1.29 -5.51 -19.35
C LEU A 114 -0.72 -6.59 -20.28
N GLU A 115 0.59 -6.58 -20.53
CA GLU A 115 1.30 -7.59 -21.33
C GLU A 115 1.59 -8.91 -20.59
N SER A 116 1.41 -8.94 -19.25
CA SER A 116 1.59 -10.17 -18.44
C SER A 116 0.28 -10.92 -18.16
N ARG A 117 -0.77 -10.66 -18.94
CA ARG A 117 -2.06 -11.37 -18.97
C ARG A 117 -2.24 -12.04 -20.31
#